data_AF-A0A7C5QRJ9-F1
#
_entry.id   AF-A0A7C5QRJ9-F1
#
_cell.length_a   1.000
_cell.length_b   1.000
_cell.length_c   1.000
_cell.angle_alpha   90.00
_cell.angle_beta   90.00
_cell.angle_gamma   90.00
#
_symmetry.space_group_name_H-M   'P 1'
#
loop_
_entity.id
_entity.type
_entity.pdbx_description
1 polymer ?
#
loop_
_entity_poly.entity_id
_entity_poly.type
_entity_poly.pdbx_seq_one_letter_code
_entity_poly.pdbx_strand_id
1 'polypeptide(L)'
;MTAPRRSSDCPAPAPGAFRRSDALRIPLIASMMAAIALSAGQLASRVFPGFDPALLALMAFLAGLEGIAGDRLARQFPEASIRLRLHFSEWVVLLAALRLVLSLSQGPEAFAAQAIGWWAHPHTLLDGGLVAAGVLLATVWWLGIQMSRCLEALGPEADTPPPNDSAAFYAWLTRPLEDRPGEARERLSRLIFAGATLLLLMSGLARLDLQLALSLRHPAVAGIVGNALLYFLLGFVLLAQGHYASLQARWQRQQVPVGKVLGRRWAVLGIVFALGVALLALLLPVRPSLALFGAAFRAIWGLFVVVGQAGLAAVAAVAYLLEMLLRLLRLFPATESAAPPPPAMPAPQPVPQAPPTGWWEAIQGLVLWAVLAAVVVYGATRFVRERRGLWGMLVAQGGPLAWLARLAAAAGRRLAGLRRAAAARWRGVAERARVPGHAAALRPRLRWLRPRTLREHVWLLYLQTLQETARAGHPRAPADTPYEYARRAAPQLPEASEELQRMTEAFVSARYGPHDPAPADLAPLRAAYRRLRRACRHLLAAGRDSG
;
A
#
# COMPACT_ATOMS: atom_id res chain seq x y z
N MET A 1 -19.54 33.92 -51.53
CA MET A 1 -18.49 33.90 -50.49
C MET A 1 -19.13 34.29 -49.17
N THR A 2 -19.48 33.29 -48.37
CA THR A 2 -20.09 33.45 -47.03
C THR A 2 -19.14 32.82 -46.02
N ALA A 3 -18.61 33.64 -45.12
CA ALA A 3 -17.65 33.22 -44.10
C ALA A 3 -18.31 32.24 -43.09
N PRO A 4 -17.58 31.21 -42.60
CA PRO A 4 -18.12 30.31 -41.59
C PRO A 4 -18.18 31.00 -40.23
N ARG A 5 -19.37 31.03 -39.62
CA ARG A 5 -19.58 31.47 -38.24
C ARG A 5 -18.76 30.59 -37.29
N ARG A 6 -17.89 31.21 -36.48
CA ARG A 6 -17.20 30.55 -35.37
C ARG A 6 -18.23 30.09 -34.35
N SER A 7 -18.26 28.80 -34.06
CA SER A 7 -19.07 28.17 -33.01
C SER A 7 -18.40 28.32 -31.65
N SER A 8 -18.20 29.56 -31.17
CA SER A 8 -17.52 29.85 -29.90
C SER A 8 -18.44 29.98 -28.68
N ASP A 9 -19.76 29.87 -28.82
CA ASP A 9 -20.70 30.21 -27.75
C ASP A 9 -21.38 29.00 -27.09
N CYS A 10 -20.69 27.87 -26.98
CA CYS A 10 -21.12 26.83 -26.04
C CYS A 10 -20.44 27.12 -24.70
N PRO A 11 -21.18 27.55 -23.64
CA PRO A 11 -20.56 27.75 -22.33
C PRO A 11 -19.90 26.44 -21.92
N ALA A 12 -18.60 26.49 -21.63
CA ALA A 12 -17.88 25.35 -21.08
C ALA A 12 -18.67 24.89 -19.83
N PRO A 13 -19.03 23.60 -19.72
CA PRO A 13 -19.74 23.11 -18.56
C PRO A 13 -18.93 23.46 -17.32
N ALA A 14 -19.59 24.07 -16.32
CA ALA A 14 -18.94 24.47 -15.08
C ALA A 14 -18.09 23.32 -14.53
N PRO A 15 -16.86 23.58 -14.03
CA PRO A 15 -16.01 22.56 -13.45
C PRO A 15 -16.77 21.88 -12.30
N GLY A 16 -17.19 20.63 -12.50
CA GLY A 16 -17.99 19.85 -11.53
C GLY A 16 -19.43 19.51 -11.93
N ALA A 17 -19.92 19.88 -13.12
CA ALA A 17 -21.27 19.50 -13.56
C ALA A 17 -21.42 17.98 -13.73
N PHE A 18 -22.46 17.40 -13.10
CA PHE A 18 -22.77 15.96 -13.12
C PHE A 18 -23.05 15.48 -14.55
N ARG A 19 -22.07 14.87 -15.21
CA ARG A 19 -22.25 14.33 -16.57
C ARG A 19 -22.92 12.96 -16.52
N ARG A 20 -23.76 12.66 -17.51
CA ARG A 20 -24.47 11.35 -17.64
C ARG A 20 -23.54 10.12 -17.59
N SER A 21 -22.27 10.25 -17.96
CA SER A 21 -21.28 9.16 -17.86
C SER A 21 -20.86 8.82 -16.44
N ASP A 22 -20.97 9.78 -15.52
CA ASP A 22 -20.58 9.61 -14.12
C ASP A 22 -21.70 8.99 -13.27
N ALA A 23 -22.95 9.20 -13.69
CA ALA A 23 -24.13 8.60 -13.06
C ALA A 23 -24.06 7.07 -12.99
N LEU A 24 -23.33 6.42 -13.89
CA LEU A 24 -23.13 4.96 -13.87
C LEU A 24 -21.90 4.52 -13.06
N ARG A 25 -20.86 5.35 -12.95
CA ARG A 25 -19.59 4.97 -12.29
C ARG A 25 -19.71 4.98 -10.77
N ILE A 26 -20.38 5.99 -10.23
CA ILE A 26 -20.58 6.19 -8.79
C ILE A 26 -21.33 5.01 -8.14
N PRO A 27 -22.52 4.60 -8.64
CA PRO A 27 -23.23 3.46 -8.05
C PRO A 27 -22.46 2.14 -8.24
N LEU A 28 -21.62 2.02 -9.27
CA LEU A 28 -20.82 0.83 -9.51
C LEU A 28 -19.72 0.68 -8.45
N ILE A 29 -19.00 1.76 -8.14
CA ILE A 29 -18.02 1.79 -7.03
C ILE A 29 -18.72 1.54 -5.70
N ALA A 30 -19.85 2.22 -5.43
CA ALA A 30 -20.62 2.03 -4.19
C ALA A 30 -21.12 0.58 -4.03
N SER A 31 -21.51 -0.08 -5.12
CA SER A 31 -21.90 -1.50 -5.10
C SER A 31 -20.72 -2.43 -4.79
N MET A 32 -19.52 -2.13 -5.31
CA MET A 32 -18.30 -2.87 -4.95
C MET A 32 -17.96 -2.70 -3.47
N MET A 33 -18.15 -1.49 -2.94
CA MET A 33 -17.96 -1.16 -1.53
C MET A 33 -18.94 -1.92 -0.63
N ALA A 34 -20.22 -1.99 -1.03
CA ALA A 34 -21.25 -2.79 -0.37
C ALA A 34 -20.90 -4.28 -0.35
N ALA A 35 -20.35 -4.83 -1.44
CA ALA A 35 -19.94 -6.23 -1.49
C ALA A 35 -18.80 -6.56 -0.50
N ILE A 36 -17.82 -5.65 -0.33
CA ILE A 36 -16.77 -5.81 0.70
C ILE A 36 -17.40 -5.79 2.10
N ALA A 37 -18.28 -4.81 2.36
CA ALA A 37 -18.93 -4.67 3.65
C ALA A 37 -19.86 -5.86 3.97
N LEU A 38 -20.55 -6.42 2.97
CA LEU A 38 -21.37 -7.62 3.13
C LEU A 38 -20.51 -8.82 3.57
N SER A 39 -19.33 -9.00 2.97
CA SER A 39 -18.42 -10.08 3.36
C SER A 39 -17.87 -9.90 4.77
N ALA A 40 -17.58 -8.67 5.18
CA ALA A 40 -17.13 -8.38 6.55
C ALA A 40 -18.29 -8.51 7.56
N GLY A 41 -19.51 -8.10 7.17
CA GLY A 41 -20.71 -8.29 7.97
C GLY A 41 -21.03 -9.76 8.22
N GLN A 42 -20.87 -10.62 7.20
CA GLN A 42 -21.02 -12.08 7.34
C GLN A 42 -19.99 -12.70 8.30
N LEU A 43 -18.79 -12.12 8.38
CA LEU A 43 -17.80 -12.51 9.38
C LEU A 43 -18.22 -12.01 10.78
N ALA A 44 -18.70 -10.77 10.87
CA ALA A 44 -19.16 -10.17 12.13
C ALA A 44 -20.38 -10.88 12.72
N SER A 45 -21.33 -11.34 11.89
CA SER A 45 -22.52 -12.07 12.34
C SER A 45 -22.20 -13.42 12.99
N ARG A 46 -20.97 -13.94 12.84
CA ARG A 46 -20.49 -15.11 13.59
C ARG A 46 -20.07 -14.78 15.02
N VAL A 47 -19.56 -13.58 15.23
CA VAL A 47 -19.12 -13.10 16.54
C VAL A 47 -20.32 -12.53 17.31
N PHE A 48 -21.24 -11.88 16.59
CA PHE A 48 -22.42 -11.22 17.14
C PHE A 48 -23.70 -11.84 16.55
N PRO A 49 -24.31 -12.84 17.22
CA PRO A 49 -25.56 -13.43 16.76
C PRO A 49 -26.68 -12.37 16.77
N GLY A 50 -27.46 -12.30 15.68
CA GLY A 50 -28.50 -11.29 15.47
C GLY A 50 -28.07 -10.07 14.64
N PHE A 51 -26.80 -9.95 14.28
CA PHE A 51 -26.32 -8.91 13.37
C PHE A 51 -26.73 -9.18 11.92
N ASP A 52 -27.48 -8.26 11.31
CA ASP A 52 -27.83 -8.35 9.89
C ASP A 52 -26.71 -7.76 9.00
N PRO A 53 -26.00 -8.59 8.22
CA PRO A 53 -24.93 -8.12 7.33
C PRO A 53 -25.46 -7.25 6.17
N ALA A 54 -26.74 -7.35 5.81
CA ALA A 54 -27.33 -6.57 4.72
C ALA A 54 -27.41 -5.08 5.06
N LEU A 55 -27.71 -4.74 6.32
CA LEU A 55 -27.75 -3.35 6.79
C LEU A 55 -26.38 -2.68 6.72
N LEU A 56 -25.32 -3.41 7.08
CA LEU A 56 -23.95 -2.91 6.96
C LEU A 56 -23.56 -2.68 5.50
N ALA A 57 -23.97 -3.58 4.60
CA ALA A 57 -23.76 -3.43 3.16
C ALA A 57 -24.50 -2.21 2.60
N LEU A 58 -25.74 -1.96 3.04
CA LEU A 58 -26.51 -0.78 2.67
C LEU A 58 -25.84 0.50 3.17
N MET A 59 -25.38 0.53 4.42
CA MET A 59 -24.64 1.68 4.97
C MET A 59 -23.34 1.93 4.21
N ALA A 60 -22.62 0.87 3.81
CA ALA A 60 -21.42 1.00 2.99
C ALA A 60 -21.71 1.49 1.57
N PHE A 61 -22.84 1.09 0.99
CA PHE A 61 -23.30 1.63 -0.29
C PHE A 61 -23.57 3.14 -0.18
N LEU A 62 -24.36 3.55 0.82
CA LEU A 62 -24.70 4.96 1.06
C LEU A 62 -23.46 5.80 1.38
N ALA A 63 -22.59 5.32 2.26
CA ALA A 63 -21.32 5.98 2.57
C ALA A 63 -20.41 6.08 1.33
N GLY A 64 -20.42 5.08 0.45
CA GLY A 64 -19.69 5.14 -0.81
C GLY A 64 -20.24 6.22 -1.75
N LEU A 65 -21.57 6.33 -1.87
CA LEU A 65 -22.21 7.39 -2.66
C LEU A 65 -21.90 8.78 -2.09
N GLU A 66 -22.15 8.95 -0.79
CA GLU A 66 -21.96 10.22 -0.10
C GLU A 66 -20.49 10.63 -0.10
N GLY A 67 -19.57 9.70 0.15
CA GLY A 67 -18.14 9.97 0.12
C GLY A 67 -17.64 10.42 -1.23
N ILE A 68 -18.12 9.82 -2.32
CA ILE A 68 -17.74 10.23 -3.67
C ILE A 68 -18.33 11.61 -4.01
N ALA A 69 -19.58 11.86 -3.66
CA ALA A 69 -20.23 13.16 -3.88
C ALA A 69 -19.59 14.27 -3.03
N GLY A 70 -19.39 14.01 -1.75
CA GLY A 70 -18.75 14.88 -0.76
C GLY A 70 -17.32 15.19 -1.13
N ASP A 71 -16.52 14.22 -1.59
CA ASP A 71 -15.15 14.47 -2.06
C ASP A 71 -15.10 15.37 -3.30
N ARG A 72 -16.08 15.25 -4.20
CA ARG A 72 -16.17 16.14 -5.37
C ARG A 72 -16.52 17.57 -4.96
N LEU A 73 -17.48 17.73 -4.05
CA LEU A 73 -17.87 19.03 -3.51
C LEU A 73 -16.73 19.66 -2.71
N ALA A 74 -16.07 18.90 -1.83
CA ALA A 74 -14.95 19.35 -1.02
C ALA A 74 -13.82 19.93 -1.90
N ARG A 75 -13.56 19.32 -3.06
CA ARG A 75 -12.51 19.76 -4.00
C ARG A 75 -12.80 21.08 -4.70
N GLN A 76 -14.06 21.56 -4.69
CA GLN A 76 -14.39 22.89 -5.19
C GLN A 76 -13.87 24.00 -4.26
N PHE A 77 -13.61 23.68 -2.98
CA PHE A 77 -13.10 24.64 -2.00
C PHE A 77 -11.57 24.56 -1.88
N PRO A 78 -10.84 25.67 -2.10
CA PRO A 78 -9.37 25.69 -2.02
C PRO A 78 -8.85 25.54 -0.58
N GLU A 79 -9.60 25.99 0.41
CA GLU A 79 -9.20 25.96 1.82
C GLU A 79 -9.26 24.55 2.44
N ALA A 80 -8.15 24.12 3.05
CA ALA A 80 -8.07 22.82 3.70
C ALA A 80 -8.95 22.69 4.95
N SER A 81 -9.15 23.79 5.68
CA SER A 81 -10.00 23.87 6.88
C SER A 81 -11.46 23.53 6.56
N ILE A 82 -12.01 24.11 5.49
CA ILE A 82 -13.39 23.87 5.05
C ILE A 82 -13.57 22.41 4.63
N ARG A 83 -12.62 21.84 3.88
CA ARG A 83 -12.66 20.42 3.48
C ARG A 83 -12.68 19.48 4.67
N LEU A 84 -11.84 19.74 5.67
CA LEU A 84 -11.80 18.93 6.90
C LEU A 84 -13.11 19.04 7.69
N ARG A 85 -13.70 20.24 7.79
CA ARG A 85 -15.00 20.44 8.46
C ARG A 85 -16.13 19.68 7.76
N LEU A 86 -16.15 19.70 6.42
CA LEU A 86 -17.16 18.99 5.64
C LEU A 86 -17.09 17.47 5.86
N HIS A 87 -15.91 16.88 5.72
CA HIS A 87 -15.73 15.45 5.99
C HIS A 87 -15.98 15.10 7.45
N PHE A 88 -15.65 15.98 8.39
CA PHE A 88 -15.97 15.77 9.80
C PHE A 88 -17.48 15.71 10.02
N SER A 89 -18.25 16.66 9.47
CA SER A 89 -19.72 16.61 9.56
C SER A 89 -20.32 15.37 8.87
N GLU A 90 -19.78 14.97 7.72
CA GLU A 90 -20.17 13.77 7.01
C GLU A 90 -19.97 12.52 7.88
N TRP A 91 -18.82 12.41 8.54
CA TRP A 91 -18.51 11.30 9.46
C TRP A 91 -19.41 11.27 10.70
N VAL A 92 -19.75 12.43 11.26
CA VAL A 92 -20.71 12.51 12.38
C VAL A 92 -22.06 11.97 11.96
N VAL A 93 -22.56 12.34 10.78
CA VAL A 93 -23.84 11.85 10.25
C VAL A 93 -23.78 10.35 9.94
N LEU A 94 -22.70 9.88 9.31
CA LEU A 94 -22.52 8.46 8.98
C LEU A 94 -22.46 7.58 10.24
N LEU A 95 -21.75 8.02 11.29
CA LEU A 95 -21.68 7.29 12.55
C LEU A 95 -23.01 7.30 13.32
N ALA A 96 -23.72 8.44 13.31
CA ALA A 96 -25.05 8.52 13.90
C ALA A 96 -26.06 7.61 13.18
N ALA A 97 -26.05 7.63 11.84
CA ALA A 97 -26.89 6.75 11.02
C ALA A 97 -26.52 5.28 11.23
N LEU A 98 -25.22 4.95 11.30
CA LEU A 98 -24.76 3.60 11.60
C LEU A 98 -25.25 3.13 12.98
N ARG A 99 -25.13 3.97 14.02
CA ARG A 99 -25.63 3.65 15.36
C ARG A 99 -27.14 3.41 15.35
N LEU A 100 -27.89 4.29 14.68
CA LEU A 100 -29.34 4.16 14.55
C LEU A 100 -29.71 2.83 13.89
N VAL A 101 -29.09 2.50 12.75
CA VAL A 101 -29.34 1.26 12.01
C VAL A 101 -28.99 0.02 12.84
N LEU A 102 -27.86 0.04 13.53
CA LEU A 102 -27.45 -1.07 14.39
C LEU A 102 -28.39 -1.27 15.58
N SER A 103 -28.82 -0.21 16.25
CA SER A 103 -29.73 -0.34 17.38
C SER A 103 -31.15 -0.72 16.94
N LEU A 104 -31.65 -0.19 15.82
CA LEU A 104 -32.95 -0.59 15.27
C LEU A 104 -32.98 -2.06 14.82
N SER A 105 -31.85 -2.60 14.37
CA SER A 105 -31.75 -4.03 13.99
C SER A 105 -31.99 -4.99 15.16
N GLN A 106 -31.80 -4.52 16.39
CA GLN A 106 -32.04 -5.29 17.63
C GLN A 106 -33.49 -5.15 18.13
N GLY A 107 -34.31 -4.34 17.46
CA GLY A 107 -35.71 -4.06 17.81
C GLY A 107 -35.91 -2.69 18.47
N PRO A 108 -37.11 -2.10 18.34
CA PRO A 108 -37.41 -0.76 18.84
C PRO A 108 -37.37 -0.67 20.38
N GLU A 109 -37.72 -1.75 21.08
CA GLU A 109 -37.67 -1.82 22.55
C GLU A 109 -36.22 -1.81 23.07
N ALA A 110 -35.33 -2.56 22.40
CA ALA A 110 -33.90 -2.58 22.72
C ALA A 110 -33.26 -1.20 22.47
N PHE A 111 -33.65 -0.51 21.40
CA PHE A 111 -33.22 0.86 21.13
C PHE A 111 -33.66 1.84 22.23
N ALA A 112 -34.92 1.80 22.67
CA ALA A 112 -35.41 2.67 23.73
C ALA A 112 -34.65 2.45 25.05
N ALA A 113 -34.40 1.20 25.42
CA ALA A 113 -33.61 0.85 26.60
C ALA A 113 -32.15 1.36 26.49
N GLN A 114 -31.51 1.21 25.33
CA GLN A 114 -30.16 1.72 25.07
C GLN A 114 -30.11 3.25 25.11
N ALA A 115 -31.09 3.94 24.53
CA ALA A 115 -31.15 5.40 24.49
C ALA A 115 -31.22 6.01 25.89
N ILE A 116 -31.98 5.39 26.81
CA ILE A 116 -32.00 5.78 28.22
C ILE A 116 -30.64 5.51 28.88
N GLY A 117 -30.02 4.36 28.57
CA GLY A 117 -28.70 3.98 29.08
C GLY A 117 -27.56 4.91 28.66
N TRP A 118 -27.64 5.56 27.50
CA TRP A 118 -26.60 6.50 27.03
C TRP A 118 -26.48 7.74 27.90
N TRP A 119 -27.58 8.19 28.52
CA TRP A 119 -27.57 9.31 29.46
C TRP A 119 -26.83 8.96 30.76
N ALA A 120 -27.02 7.73 31.26
CA ALA A 120 -26.36 7.25 32.46
C ALA A 120 -24.89 6.88 32.21
N HIS A 121 -24.59 6.32 31.03
CA HIS A 121 -23.26 5.81 30.67
C HIS A 121 -22.87 6.22 29.25
N PRO A 122 -22.33 7.44 29.04
CA PRO A 122 -22.01 7.97 27.71
C PRO A 122 -21.04 7.10 26.89
N HIS A 123 -20.19 6.32 27.56
CA HIS A 123 -19.23 5.43 26.89
C HIS A 123 -19.92 4.26 26.16
N THR A 124 -21.13 3.86 26.57
CA THR A 124 -21.94 2.83 25.88
C THR A 124 -22.50 3.31 24.55
N LEU A 125 -22.40 4.61 24.24
CA LEU A 125 -22.66 5.11 22.90
C LEU A 125 -21.63 4.54 21.90
N LEU A 126 -20.40 4.32 22.35
CA LEU A 126 -19.27 3.82 21.55
C LEU A 126 -18.91 2.38 21.93
N ASP A 127 -19.80 1.45 21.57
CA ASP A 127 -19.53 0.02 21.76
C ASP A 127 -18.49 -0.51 20.77
N GLY A 128 -17.77 -1.57 21.14
CA GLY A 128 -16.75 -2.18 20.29
C GLY A 128 -17.28 -2.60 18.90
N GLY A 129 -18.55 -3.03 18.82
CA GLY A 129 -19.22 -3.33 17.56
C GLY A 129 -19.41 -2.11 16.66
N LEU A 130 -19.79 -0.96 17.24
CA LEU A 130 -19.91 0.30 16.50
C LEU A 130 -18.53 0.78 16.02
N VAL A 131 -17.49 0.68 16.86
CA VAL A 131 -16.13 1.05 16.48
C VAL A 131 -15.63 0.17 15.32
N ALA A 132 -15.82 -1.14 15.39
CA ALA A 132 -15.41 -2.05 14.32
C ALA A 132 -16.17 -1.78 13.01
N ALA A 133 -17.49 -1.61 13.07
CA ALA A 133 -18.30 -1.27 11.91
C ALA A 133 -17.95 0.12 11.34
N GLY A 134 -17.65 1.09 12.20
CA GLY A 134 -17.21 2.43 11.82
C GLY A 134 -15.85 2.43 11.13
N VAL A 135 -14.88 1.63 11.61
CA VAL A 135 -13.56 1.46 10.96
C VAL A 135 -13.70 0.80 9.59
N LEU A 136 -14.53 -0.22 9.47
CA LEU A 136 -14.84 -0.85 8.18
C LEU A 136 -15.49 0.17 7.23
N LEU A 137 -16.49 0.90 7.71
CA LEU A 137 -17.18 1.93 6.93
C LEU A 137 -16.20 3.01 6.47
N ALA A 138 -15.28 3.45 7.33
CA ALA A 138 -14.21 4.40 7.00
C ALA A 138 -13.24 3.87 5.95
N THR A 139 -12.88 2.60 6.05
CA THR A 139 -12.01 1.95 5.08
C THR A 139 -12.68 1.89 3.70
N VAL A 140 -13.95 1.50 3.68
CA VAL A 140 -14.74 1.35 2.45
C VAL A 140 -15.07 2.72 1.83
N TRP A 141 -15.44 3.71 2.64
CA TRP A 141 -15.63 5.11 2.24
C TRP A 141 -14.35 5.67 1.59
N TRP A 142 -13.22 5.52 2.26
CA TRP A 142 -11.93 5.99 1.75
C TRP A 142 -11.56 5.28 0.45
N LEU A 143 -11.77 3.96 0.37
CA LEU A 143 -11.48 3.16 -0.82
C LEU A 143 -12.35 3.59 -2.00
N GLY A 144 -13.63 3.87 -1.78
CA GLY A 144 -14.56 4.40 -2.79
C GLY A 144 -14.09 5.73 -3.37
N ILE A 145 -13.67 6.66 -2.50
CA ILE A 145 -13.09 7.94 -2.91
C ILE A 145 -11.82 7.73 -3.75
N GLN A 146 -10.90 6.86 -3.31
CA GLN A 146 -9.67 6.59 -4.08
C GLN A 146 -9.97 5.99 -5.46
N MET A 147 -10.93 5.06 -5.56
CA MET A 147 -11.35 4.47 -6.84
C MET A 147 -11.96 5.54 -7.76
N SER A 148 -12.83 6.41 -7.24
CA SER A 148 -13.41 7.52 -8.01
C SER A 148 -12.33 8.46 -8.54
N ARG A 149 -11.38 8.87 -7.68
CA ARG A 149 -10.26 9.74 -8.07
C ARG A 149 -9.39 9.11 -9.15
N CYS A 150 -9.15 7.80 -9.10
CA CYS A 150 -8.39 7.10 -10.15
C CYS A 150 -9.14 7.09 -11.50
N LEU A 151 -10.46 6.93 -11.49
CA LEU A 151 -11.27 6.99 -12.71
C LEU A 151 -11.37 8.39 -13.30
N GLU A 152 -11.52 9.41 -12.46
CA GLU A 152 -11.47 10.82 -12.86
C GLU A 152 -10.13 11.16 -13.51
N ALA A 153 -9.02 10.66 -12.92
CA ALA A 153 -7.68 10.84 -13.46
C ALA A 153 -7.43 10.11 -14.81
N LEU A 154 -8.24 9.10 -15.13
CA LEU A 154 -8.19 8.39 -16.43
C LEU A 154 -9.10 9.01 -17.47
N GLY A 155 -10.05 9.84 -17.05
CA GLY A 155 -11.04 10.47 -17.91
C GLY A 155 -10.53 11.73 -18.60
N PRO A 156 -11.31 12.24 -19.58
CA PRO A 156 -11.00 13.48 -20.28
C PRO A 156 -11.02 14.72 -19.36
N GLU A 157 -11.61 14.62 -18.16
CA GLU A 157 -11.61 15.68 -17.13
C GLU A 157 -10.23 15.95 -16.52
N ALA A 158 -9.33 14.97 -16.54
CA ALA A 158 -7.97 15.19 -16.06
C ALA A 158 -7.22 16.24 -16.90
N ASP A 159 -7.62 16.41 -18.17
CA ASP A 159 -6.96 17.27 -19.14
C ASP A 159 -7.69 18.62 -19.31
N THR A 160 -8.81 18.88 -18.63
CA THR A 160 -9.44 20.21 -18.65
C THR A 160 -8.63 21.21 -17.83
N PRO A 161 -8.25 22.37 -18.41
CA PRO A 161 -7.47 23.36 -17.70
C PRO A 161 -8.28 23.95 -16.53
N PRO A 162 -7.71 24.04 -15.32
CA PRO A 162 -8.35 24.75 -14.21
C PRO A 162 -8.39 26.26 -14.50
N PRO A 163 -9.17 27.06 -13.74
CA PRO A 163 -9.28 28.50 -13.97
C PRO A 163 -7.92 29.19 -14.03
N ASN A 164 -7.73 30.08 -15.02
CA ASN A 164 -6.44 30.71 -15.36
C ASN A 164 -5.75 31.41 -14.18
N ASP A 165 -6.52 31.88 -13.19
CA ASP A 165 -6.02 32.65 -12.04
C ASP A 165 -5.54 31.77 -10.86
N SER A 166 -5.63 30.44 -10.98
CA SER A 166 -5.29 29.52 -9.89
C SER A 166 -3.84 29.03 -9.97
N ALA A 167 -3.19 28.82 -8.81
CA ALA A 167 -1.88 28.15 -8.75
C ALA A 167 -1.91 26.74 -9.40
N ALA A 168 -3.10 26.12 -9.47
CA ALA A 168 -3.33 24.87 -10.16
C ALA A 168 -3.18 24.97 -11.69
N PHE A 169 -3.46 26.13 -12.29
CA PHE A 169 -3.26 26.39 -13.72
C PHE A 169 -1.79 26.39 -14.11
N TYR A 170 -0.94 27.09 -13.36
CA TYR A 170 0.52 27.07 -13.58
C TYR A 170 1.12 25.68 -13.34
N ALA A 171 0.62 24.95 -12.34
CA ALA A 171 0.99 23.56 -12.11
C ALA A 171 0.47 22.63 -13.22
N TRP A 172 -0.64 22.95 -13.87
CA TRP A 172 -1.17 22.23 -15.03
C TRP A 172 -0.31 22.48 -16.28
N LEU A 173 0.10 23.73 -16.52
CA LEU A 173 0.94 24.12 -17.66
C LEU A 173 2.32 23.45 -17.67
N THR A 174 2.87 23.19 -16.48
CA THR A 174 4.22 22.63 -16.29
C THR A 174 4.23 21.10 -16.09
N ARG A 175 3.09 20.42 -16.21
CA ARG A 175 2.96 18.99 -15.95
C ARG A 175 3.37 18.14 -17.16
N PRO A 176 4.20 17.08 -16.99
CA PRO A 176 4.47 16.11 -18.05
C PRO A 176 3.21 15.30 -18.38
N LEU A 177 2.85 15.25 -19.67
CA LEU A 177 1.56 14.77 -20.19
C LEU A 177 1.50 13.25 -20.44
N GLU A 178 2.63 12.53 -20.34
CA GLU A 178 2.73 11.15 -20.82
C GLU A 178 2.52 10.06 -19.75
N ASP A 179 2.85 10.30 -18.47
CA ASP A 179 2.92 9.20 -17.46
C ASP A 179 1.64 8.95 -16.64
N ARG A 180 0.73 9.93 -16.50
CA ARG A 180 -0.43 9.82 -15.58
C ARG A 180 -1.45 8.70 -15.85
N PRO A 181 -1.90 8.44 -17.09
CA PRO A 181 -2.95 7.44 -17.30
C PRO A 181 -2.46 6.01 -17.04
N GLY A 182 -1.16 5.76 -17.19
CA GLY A 182 -0.55 4.49 -16.80
C GLY A 182 -0.59 4.29 -15.29
N GLU A 183 -0.13 5.28 -14.53
CA GLU A 183 -0.09 5.23 -13.06
C GLU A 183 -1.48 5.15 -12.42
N ALA A 184 -2.44 5.95 -12.93
CA ALA A 184 -3.82 5.94 -12.43
C ALA A 184 -4.51 4.60 -12.70
N ARG A 185 -4.25 3.97 -13.86
CA ARG A 185 -4.75 2.63 -14.20
C ARG A 185 -4.13 1.58 -13.30
N GLU A 186 -2.81 1.63 -13.09
CA GLU A 186 -2.12 0.69 -12.21
C GLU A 186 -2.65 0.82 -10.77
N ARG A 187 -2.80 2.05 -10.28
CA ARG A 187 -3.40 2.31 -8.96
C ARG A 187 -4.83 1.80 -8.87
N LEU A 188 -5.68 2.04 -9.87
CA LEU A 188 -7.04 1.51 -9.91
C LEU A 188 -7.05 -0.03 -9.85
N SER A 189 -6.23 -0.70 -10.67
CA SER A 189 -6.13 -2.16 -10.63
C SER A 189 -5.66 -2.67 -9.27
N ARG A 190 -4.67 -2.03 -8.64
CA ARG A 190 -4.19 -2.40 -7.31
C ARG A 190 -5.27 -2.26 -6.26
N LEU A 191 -6.08 -1.20 -6.29
CA LEU A 191 -7.18 -0.99 -5.35
C LEU A 191 -8.28 -2.06 -5.53
N ILE A 192 -8.65 -2.39 -6.78
CA ILE A 192 -9.64 -3.44 -7.06
C ILE A 192 -9.14 -4.80 -6.58
N PHE A 193 -7.89 -5.17 -6.88
CA PHE A 193 -7.34 -6.45 -6.44
C PHE A 193 -7.08 -6.51 -4.94
N ALA A 194 -6.70 -5.40 -4.31
CA ALA A 194 -6.59 -5.32 -2.84
C ALA A 194 -7.96 -5.50 -2.18
N GLY A 195 -9.00 -4.84 -2.70
CA GLY A 195 -10.38 -5.01 -2.22
C GLY A 195 -10.90 -6.43 -2.45
N ALA A 196 -10.62 -7.04 -3.60
CA ALA A 196 -10.90 -8.45 -3.87
C ALA A 196 -10.19 -9.38 -2.88
N THR A 197 -8.92 -9.10 -2.58
CA THR A 197 -8.12 -9.90 -1.63
C THR A 197 -8.70 -9.79 -0.23
N LEU A 198 -9.07 -8.59 0.21
CA LEU A 198 -9.75 -8.36 1.48
C LEU A 198 -11.09 -9.10 1.53
N LEU A 199 -11.92 -9.01 0.48
CA LEU A 199 -13.19 -9.71 0.37
C LEU A 199 -13.00 -11.22 0.47
N LEU A 200 -12.07 -11.79 -0.30
CA LEU A 200 -11.79 -13.23 -0.29
C LEU A 200 -11.24 -13.69 1.07
N LEU A 201 -10.40 -12.87 1.72
CA LEU A 201 -9.89 -13.15 3.06
C LEU A 201 -11.04 -13.17 4.08
N MET A 202 -11.90 -12.14 4.10
CA MET A 202 -13.04 -12.07 5.01
C MET A 202 -14.02 -13.21 4.74
N SER A 203 -14.31 -13.51 3.48
CA SER A 203 -15.13 -14.65 3.05
C SER A 203 -14.54 -16.00 3.46
N GLY A 204 -13.21 -16.14 3.42
CA GLY A 204 -12.49 -17.35 3.84
C GLY A 204 -12.46 -17.53 5.35
N LEU A 205 -12.22 -16.45 6.11
CA LEU A 205 -12.29 -16.45 7.58
C LEU A 205 -13.72 -16.74 8.05
N ALA A 206 -14.71 -16.21 7.35
CA ALA A 206 -16.12 -16.54 7.51
C ALA A 206 -16.47 -17.98 7.06
N ARG A 207 -15.47 -18.84 6.79
CA ARG A 207 -15.64 -20.27 6.48
C ARG A 207 -14.79 -21.21 7.33
N LEU A 208 -14.03 -20.71 8.32
CA LEU A 208 -13.12 -21.52 9.17
C LEU A 208 -13.81 -22.57 10.09
N ASP A 209 -15.02 -22.98 9.76
CA ASP A 209 -15.64 -24.16 10.36
C ASP A 209 -15.12 -25.41 9.61
N LEU A 210 -13.94 -25.89 10.04
CA LEU A 210 -13.15 -26.91 9.33
C LEU A 210 -13.91 -28.25 9.13
N GLN A 211 -14.92 -28.53 9.97
CA GLN A 211 -15.75 -29.75 9.87
C GLN A 211 -16.95 -29.59 8.92
N LEU A 212 -17.41 -28.36 8.63
CA LEU A 212 -18.56 -28.08 7.75
C LEU A 212 -18.15 -27.63 6.32
N ALA A 213 -16.88 -27.23 6.12
CA ALA A 213 -16.36 -26.82 4.83
C ALA A 213 -16.42 -27.92 3.73
N LEU A 214 -16.63 -29.18 4.13
CA LEU A 214 -16.75 -30.34 3.23
C LEU A 214 -18.20 -30.64 2.78
N SER A 215 -19.22 -30.06 3.43
CA SER A 215 -20.63 -30.27 3.07
C SER A 215 -21.22 -29.04 2.39
N LEU A 216 -21.13 -28.97 1.06
CA LEU A 216 -21.71 -27.92 0.20
C LEU A 216 -23.26 -27.88 0.16
N ARG A 217 -23.96 -28.49 1.13
CA ARG A 217 -25.43 -28.55 1.19
C ARG A 217 -26.09 -27.35 1.88
N HIS A 218 -25.32 -26.31 2.25
CA HIS A 218 -25.87 -25.16 3.00
C HIS A 218 -26.06 -23.91 2.11
N PRO A 219 -27.27 -23.29 2.10
CA PRO A 219 -27.59 -22.11 1.29
C PRO A 219 -26.70 -20.89 1.57
N ALA A 220 -26.05 -20.83 2.74
CA ALA A 220 -25.07 -19.80 3.09
C ALA A 220 -23.83 -19.77 2.16
N VAL A 221 -23.48 -20.89 1.53
CA VAL A 221 -22.29 -21.00 0.65
C VAL A 221 -22.53 -20.27 -0.68
N ALA A 222 -23.76 -20.30 -1.21
CA ALA A 222 -24.12 -19.68 -2.47
C ALA A 222 -24.06 -18.14 -2.39
N GLY A 223 -24.50 -17.55 -1.27
CA GLY A 223 -24.47 -16.11 -1.05
C GLY A 223 -23.05 -15.52 -1.05
N ILE A 224 -22.09 -16.21 -0.44
CA ILE A 224 -20.68 -15.75 -0.37
C ILE A 224 -20.03 -15.76 -1.76
N VAL A 225 -20.19 -16.86 -2.51
CA VAL A 225 -19.65 -16.99 -3.87
C VAL A 225 -20.31 -15.98 -4.80
N GLY A 226 -21.62 -15.80 -4.69
CA GLY A 226 -22.37 -14.79 -5.45
C GLY A 226 -21.87 -13.37 -5.19
N ASN A 227 -21.60 -13.02 -3.93
CA ASN A 227 -21.05 -11.72 -3.56
C ASN A 227 -19.64 -11.48 -4.14
N ALA A 228 -18.76 -12.49 -4.06
CA ALA A 228 -17.42 -12.40 -4.65
C ALA A 228 -17.49 -12.26 -6.19
N LEU A 229 -18.34 -13.03 -6.85
CA LEU A 229 -18.56 -12.93 -8.30
C LEU A 229 -19.11 -11.56 -8.69
N LEU A 230 -20.07 -11.02 -7.93
CA LEU A 230 -20.61 -9.68 -8.14
C LEU A 230 -19.50 -8.62 -8.02
N TYR A 231 -18.66 -8.69 -6.99
CA TYR A 231 -17.53 -7.78 -6.83
C TYR A 231 -16.58 -7.81 -8.03
N PHE A 232 -16.18 -9.00 -8.49
CA PHE A 232 -15.30 -9.14 -9.66
C PHE A 232 -15.97 -8.66 -10.95
N LEU A 233 -17.25 -8.98 -11.16
CA LEU A 233 -18.02 -8.53 -12.32
C LEU A 233 -18.04 -6.99 -12.38
N LEU A 234 -18.37 -6.35 -11.27
CA LEU A 234 -18.34 -4.89 -11.13
C LEU A 234 -16.93 -4.35 -11.36
N GLY A 235 -15.90 -4.96 -10.77
CA GLY A 235 -14.50 -4.58 -10.96
C GLY A 235 -14.04 -4.66 -12.42
N PHE A 236 -14.43 -5.69 -13.16
CA PHE A 236 -14.13 -5.82 -14.60
C PHE A 236 -14.85 -4.75 -15.42
N VAL A 237 -16.12 -4.48 -15.14
CA VAL A 237 -16.85 -3.38 -15.78
C VAL A 237 -16.15 -2.05 -15.49
N LEU A 238 -15.71 -1.80 -14.25
CA LEU A 238 -15.00 -0.60 -13.86
C LEU A 238 -13.65 -0.45 -14.60
N LEU A 239 -12.89 -1.54 -14.73
CA LEU A 239 -11.63 -1.55 -15.49
C LEU A 239 -11.86 -1.33 -17.00
N ALA A 240 -12.91 -1.91 -17.57
CA ALA A 240 -13.29 -1.68 -18.96
C ALA A 240 -13.68 -0.21 -19.21
N GLN A 241 -14.42 0.40 -18.29
CA GLN A 241 -14.77 1.83 -18.31
C GLN A 241 -13.54 2.73 -18.15
N GLY A 242 -12.61 2.39 -17.25
CA GLY A 242 -11.34 3.11 -17.09
C GLY A 242 -10.44 3.01 -18.33
N HIS A 243 -10.43 1.85 -19.01
CA HIS A 243 -9.72 1.69 -20.27
C HIS A 243 -10.33 2.57 -21.37
N TYR A 244 -11.66 2.55 -21.51
CA TYR A 244 -12.36 3.42 -22.46
C TYR A 244 -12.10 4.91 -22.17
N ALA A 245 -12.14 5.32 -20.91
CA ALA A 245 -11.86 6.70 -20.49
C ALA A 245 -10.46 7.14 -20.95
N SER A 246 -9.45 6.28 -20.79
CA SER A 246 -8.08 6.59 -21.23
C SER A 246 -7.90 6.57 -22.76
N LEU A 247 -8.65 5.76 -23.49
CA LEU A 247 -8.72 5.83 -24.97
C LEU A 247 -9.38 7.12 -25.42
N GLN A 248 -10.50 7.49 -24.81
CA GLN A 248 -11.22 8.72 -25.12
C GLN A 248 -10.36 9.97 -24.87
N ALA A 249 -9.64 10.03 -23.75
CA ALA A 249 -8.71 11.12 -23.46
C ALA A 249 -7.58 11.20 -24.51
N ARG A 250 -7.06 10.06 -24.98
CA ARG A 250 -6.06 10.02 -26.06
C ARG A 250 -6.62 10.50 -27.40
N TRP A 251 -7.82 10.04 -27.78
CA TRP A 251 -8.46 10.48 -29.01
C TRP A 251 -8.78 11.96 -29.01
N GLN A 252 -9.22 12.52 -27.87
CA GLN A 252 -9.44 13.97 -27.74
C GLN A 252 -8.14 14.77 -27.89
N ARG A 253 -7.04 14.31 -27.28
CA ARG A 253 -5.71 14.92 -27.48
C ARG A 253 -5.25 14.88 -28.93
N GLN A 254 -5.54 13.79 -29.64
CA GLN A 254 -5.22 13.62 -31.05
C GLN A 254 -6.26 14.27 -32.00
N GLN A 255 -7.28 14.93 -31.46
CA GLN A 255 -8.41 15.50 -32.21
C GLN A 255 -9.09 14.51 -33.17
N VAL A 256 -9.09 13.22 -32.83
CA VAL A 256 -9.73 12.18 -33.62
C VAL A 256 -11.25 12.25 -33.38
N PRO A 257 -12.09 12.41 -34.43
CA PRO A 257 -13.53 12.45 -34.25
C PRO A 257 -14.06 11.07 -33.84
N VAL A 258 -14.67 10.99 -32.66
CA VAL A 258 -15.25 9.74 -32.12
C VAL A 258 -16.77 9.80 -32.18
N GLY A 259 -17.39 8.77 -32.77
CA GLY A 259 -18.85 8.66 -32.83
C GLY A 259 -19.50 8.43 -31.45
N LYS A 260 -20.62 9.10 -31.18
CA LYS A 260 -21.35 9.06 -29.89
C LYS A 260 -21.83 7.64 -29.48
N VAL A 261 -21.96 6.73 -30.44
CA VAL A 261 -22.44 5.34 -30.23
C VAL A 261 -21.34 4.41 -29.68
N LEU A 262 -20.06 4.79 -29.84
CA LEU A 262 -18.93 3.93 -29.47
C LEU A 262 -18.90 3.64 -27.96
N GLY A 263 -19.21 4.63 -27.12
CA GLY A 263 -19.24 4.47 -25.67
C GLY A 263 -20.28 3.44 -25.21
N ARG A 264 -21.48 3.43 -25.81
CA ARG A 264 -22.52 2.44 -25.48
C ARG A 264 -22.08 1.03 -25.88
N ARG A 265 -21.53 0.87 -27.09
CA ARG A 265 -21.04 -0.43 -27.57
C ARG A 265 -19.90 -0.96 -26.71
N TRP A 266 -18.98 -0.10 -26.29
CA TRP A 266 -17.87 -0.48 -25.41
C TRP A 266 -18.37 -0.94 -24.03
N ALA A 267 -19.35 -0.23 -23.45
CA ALA A 267 -19.96 -0.62 -22.19
C ALA A 267 -20.63 -2.00 -22.28
N VAL A 268 -21.41 -2.24 -23.36
CA VAL A 268 -22.05 -3.55 -23.61
C VAL A 268 -21.00 -4.65 -23.78
N LEU A 269 -19.97 -4.43 -24.58
CA LEU A 269 -18.88 -5.40 -24.77
C LEU A 269 -18.14 -5.69 -23.45
N GLY A 270 -17.90 -4.67 -22.62
CA GLY A 270 -17.30 -4.84 -21.30
C GLY A 270 -18.17 -5.69 -20.37
N ILE A 271 -19.49 -5.46 -20.36
CA ILE A 271 -20.45 -6.27 -19.59
C ILE A 271 -20.50 -7.70 -20.10
N VAL A 272 -20.61 -7.90 -21.42
CA VAL A 272 -20.63 -9.24 -22.03
C VAL A 272 -19.34 -10.00 -21.73
N PHE A 273 -18.18 -9.34 -21.83
CA PHE A 273 -16.90 -9.93 -21.46
C PHE A 273 -16.87 -10.32 -19.97
N ALA A 274 -17.28 -9.41 -19.08
CA ALA A 274 -17.30 -9.68 -17.65
C ALA A 274 -18.25 -10.85 -17.30
N LEU A 275 -19.43 -10.90 -17.93
CA LEU A 275 -20.40 -11.98 -17.77
C LEU A 275 -19.86 -13.31 -18.33
N GLY A 276 -19.15 -13.27 -19.46
CA GLY A 276 -18.48 -14.44 -20.04
C GLY A 276 -17.39 -14.99 -19.13
N VAL A 277 -16.57 -14.12 -18.52
CA VAL A 277 -15.57 -14.52 -17.51
C VAL A 277 -16.24 -15.10 -16.26
N ALA A 278 -17.34 -14.50 -15.78
CA ALA A 278 -18.09 -15.01 -14.64
C ALA A 278 -18.73 -16.37 -14.92
N LEU A 279 -19.29 -16.57 -16.12
CA LEU A 279 -19.83 -17.86 -16.56
C LEU A 279 -18.73 -18.91 -16.65
N LEU A 280 -17.58 -18.57 -17.24
CA LEU A 280 -16.42 -19.47 -17.29
C LEU A 280 -15.93 -19.84 -15.89
N ALA A 281 -15.93 -18.90 -14.94
CA ALA A 281 -15.57 -19.15 -13.54
C ALA A 281 -16.58 -20.07 -12.83
N LEU A 282 -17.87 -19.95 -13.12
CA LEU A 282 -18.92 -20.83 -12.59
C LEU A 282 -18.88 -22.24 -13.18
N LEU A 283 -18.49 -22.34 -14.46
CA LEU A 283 -18.24 -23.62 -15.13
C LEU A 283 -16.94 -24.27 -14.65
N LEU A 284 -16.08 -23.51 -13.94
CA LEU A 284 -14.83 -24.02 -13.41
C LEU A 284 -15.11 -24.94 -12.21
N PRO A 285 -14.69 -26.21 -12.27
CA PRO A 285 -15.01 -27.21 -11.27
C PRO A 285 -14.09 -27.03 -10.05
N VAL A 286 -14.66 -26.48 -8.97
CA VAL A 286 -13.93 -26.18 -7.72
C VAL A 286 -13.80 -27.40 -6.81
N ARG A 287 -14.61 -28.45 -7.00
CA ARG A 287 -14.58 -29.66 -6.13
C ARG A 287 -13.32 -30.52 -6.30
N PRO A 288 -12.85 -30.84 -7.53
CA PRO A 288 -11.69 -31.71 -7.71
C PRO A 288 -10.37 -31.06 -7.26
N SER A 289 -10.26 -29.74 -7.35
CA SER A 289 -9.07 -28.99 -6.92
C SER A 289 -8.89 -29.00 -5.40
N LEU A 290 -9.99 -29.02 -4.64
CA LEU A 290 -9.97 -29.19 -3.18
C LEU A 290 -9.46 -30.59 -2.78
N ALA A 291 -9.76 -31.63 -3.56
CA ALA A 291 -9.26 -32.98 -3.30
C ALA A 291 -7.74 -33.08 -3.54
N LEU A 292 -7.23 -32.47 -4.62
CA LEU A 292 -5.79 -32.44 -4.89
C LEU A 292 -5.03 -31.57 -3.86
N PHE A 293 -5.59 -30.42 -3.48
CA PHE A 293 -5.05 -29.60 -2.40
C PHE A 293 -5.05 -30.36 -1.07
N GLY A 294 -6.12 -31.09 -0.76
CA GLY A 294 -6.20 -31.97 0.40
C GLY A 294 -5.20 -33.13 0.36
N ALA A 295 -4.87 -33.66 -0.82
CA ALA A 295 -3.83 -34.67 -0.99
C ALA A 295 -2.42 -34.09 -0.78
N ALA A 296 -2.14 -32.92 -1.37
CA ALA A 296 -0.86 -32.21 -1.20
C ALA A 296 -0.65 -31.78 0.26
N PHE A 297 -1.68 -31.23 0.90
CA PHE A 297 -1.64 -30.86 2.32
C PHE A 297 -1.40 -32.09 3.20
N ARG A 298 -2.07 -33.21 2.95
CA ARG A 298 -1.82 -34.48 3.65
C ARG A 298 -0.38 -34.98 3.46
N ALA A 299 0.18 -34.87 2.26
CA ALA A 299 1.56 -35.26 2.00
C ALA A 299 2.57 -34.38 2.76
N ILE A 300 2.39 -33.05 2.73
CA ILE A 300 3.25 -32.10 3.46
C ILE A 300 3.13 -32.33 4.96
N TRP A 301 1.91 -32.48 5.48
CA TRP A 301 1.68 -32.76 6.89
C TRP A 301 2.29 -34.10 7.31
N GLY A 302 2.14 -35.13 6.49
CA GLY A 302 2.77 -36.44 6.70
C GLY A 302 4.29 -36.34 6.78
N LEU A 303 4.92 -35.55 5.91
CA LEU A 303 6.35 -35.27 6.00
C LEU A 303 6.73 -34.61 7.33
N PHE A 304 5.99 -33.60 7.79
CA PHE A 304 6.23 -32.96 9.08
C PHE A 304 6.09 -33.94 10.25
N VAL A 305 5.08 -34.82 10.22
CA VAL A 305 4.90 -35.87 11.23
C VAL A 305 6.08 -36.85 11.23
N VAL A 306 6.51 -37.31 10.06
CA VAL A 306 7.68 -38.23 9.94
C VAL A 306 8.95 -37.57 10.44
N VAL A 307 9.20 -36.30 10.08
CA VAL A 307 10.36 -35.54 10.57
C VAL A 307 10.29 -35.35 12.09
N GLY A 308 9.11 -35.05 12.63
CA GLY A 308 8.88 -34.93 14.07
C GLY A 308 9.15 -36.25 14.81
N GLN A 309 8.67 -37.37 14.27
CA GLN A 309 8.92 -38.72 14.80
C GLN A 309 10.40 -39.09 14.76
N ALA A 310 11.10 -38.78 13.66
CA ALA A 310 12.54 -39.00 13.53
C ALA A 310 13.32 -38.17 14.55
N GLY A 311 12.92 -36.92 14.78
CA GLY A 311 13.50 -36.06 15.82
C GLY A 311 13.29 -36.62 17.23
N LEU A 312 12.07 -37.08 17.54
CA LEU A 312 11.75 -37.71 18.82
C LEU A 312 12.58 -39.00 19.03
N ALA A 313 12.72 -39.83 17.99
CA ALA A 313 13.53 -41.03 18.02
C ALA A 313 15.02 -40.73 18.24
N ALA A 314 15.54 -39.66 17.62
CA ALA A 314 16.92 -39.22 17.85
C ALA A 314 17.14 -38.77 19.30
N VAL A 315 16.20 -38.03 19.89
CA VAL A 315 16.24 -37.64 21.31
C VAL A 315 16.19 -38.87 22.21
N ALA A 316 15.30 -39.82 21.93
CA ALA A 316 15.22 -41.09 22.67
C ALA A 316 16.51 -41.91 22.56
N ALA A 317 17.14 -41.95 21.38
CA ALA A 317 18.42 -42.64 21.17
C ALA A 317 19.56 -41.98 21.96
N VAL A 318 19.62 -40.65 22.01
CA VAL A 318 20.59 -39.92 22.83
C VAL A 318 20.34 -40.16 24.32
N ALA A 319 19.07 -40.13 24.76
CA ALA A 319 18.70 -40.44 26.14
C ALA A 319 19.10 -41.87 26.53
N TYR A 320 18.88 -42.84 25.64
CA TYR A 320 19.28 -44.23 25.83
C TYR A 320 20.80 -44.39 25.91
N LEU A 321 21.57 -43.74 25.02
CA LEU A 321 23.03 -43.76 25.07
C LEU A 321 23.58 -43.13 26.34
N LEU A 322 22.96 -42.02 26.79
CA LEU A 322 23.30 -41.37 28.04
C LEU A 322 22.99 -42.28 29.23
N GLU A 323 21.84 -42.94 29.25
CA GLU A 323 21.47 -43.91 30.28
C GLU A 323 22.46 -45.08 30.32
N MET A 324 22.86 -45.60 29.15
CA MET A 324 23.86 -46.67 29.04
C MET A 324 25.23 -46.24 29.61
N LEU A 325 25.66 -45.01 29.31
CA LEU A 325 26.90 -44.45 29.85
C LEU A 325 26.83 -44.27 31.38
N LEU A 326 25.71 -43.77 31.89
CA LEU A 326 25.48 -43.58 33.33
C LEU A 326 25.40 -44.91 34.09
N ARG A 327 24.82 -45.96 33.49
CA ARG A 327 24.84 -47.33 34.02
C ARG A 327 26.26 -47.91 34.07
N LEU A 328 27.07 -47.68 33.04
CA LEU A 328 28.47 -48.13 32.98
C LEU A 328 29.34 -47.50 34.09
N LEU A 329 29.08 -46.23 34.42
CA LEU A 329 29.74 -45.50 35.51
C LEU A 329 29.24 -45.89 36.91
N ARG A 330 28.27 -46.83 37.02
CA ARG A 330 27.63 -47.27 38.27
C ARG A 330 27.07 -46.13 39.13
N LEU A 331 26.73 -45.00 38.51
CA LEU A 331 26.20 -43.82 39.20
C LEU A 331 24.74 -43.99 39.64
N PHE A 332 24.05 -45.04 39.16
CA PHE A 332 22.69 -45.39 39.57
C PHE A 332 22.56 -46.91 39.73
N PRO A 333 21.98 -47.42 40.86
CA PRO A 333 21.61 -48.82 40.98
C PRO A 333 20.48 -49.15 40.00
N ALA A 334 20.52 -50.34 39.41
CA ALA A 334 19.47 -50.83 38.52
C ALA A 334 18.17 -51.02 39.32
N THR A 335 17.28 -50.03 39.29
CA THR A 335 15.89 -50.25 39.68
C THR A 335 15.20 -50.98 38.54
N GLU A 336 14.90 -52.26 38.75
CA GLU A 336 13.86 -52.96 38.00
C GLU A 336 12.51 -52.29 38.30
N SER A 337 12.22 -51.16 37.64
CA SER A 337 10.84 -50.72 37.49
C SER A 337 10.23 -51.54 36.37
N ALA A 338 9.32 -52.44 36.73
CA ALA A 338 8.39 -53.07 35.81
C ALA A 338 7.72 -51.96 34.99
N ALA A 339 7.96 -51.95 33.68
CA ALA A 339 7.35 -50.99 32.78
C ALA A 339 5.82 -51.13 32.88
N PRO A 340 5.05 -50.05 33.11
CA PRO A 340 3.60 -50.11 32.99
C PRO A 340 3.25 -50.52 31.55
N PRO A 341 2.20 -51.35 31.34
CA PRO A 341 1.80 -51.76 30.01
C PRO A 341 1.53 -50.52 29.14
N PRO A 342 1.98 -50.50 27.87
CA PRO A 342 1.74 -49.36 27.00
C PRO A 342 0.22 -49.13 26.88
N PRO A 343 -0.26 -47.88 26.94
CA PRO A 343 -1.66 -47.59 26.72
C PRO A 343 -2.08 -48.15 25.35
N ALA A 344 -3.17 -48.92 25.32
CA ALA A 344 -3.71 -49.46 24.08
C ALA A 344 -4.00 -48.30 23.12
N MET A 345 -3.28 -48.24 21.99
CA MET A 345 -3.60 -47.27 20.95
C MET A 345 -5.00 -47.59 20.43
N PRO A 346 -5.93 -46.62 20.38
CA PRO A 346 -7.21 -46.83 19.73
C PRO A 346 -6.96 -47.25 18.27
N ALA A 347 -7.59 -48.35 17.85
CA ALA A 347 -7.48 -48.84 16.48
C ALA A 347 -7.82 -47.69 15.51
N PRO A 348 -7.05 -47.51 14.43
CA PRO A 348 -7.35 -46.47 13.45
C PRO A 348 -8.76 -46.70 12.91
N GLN A 349 -9.67 -45.77 13.22
CA GLN A 349 -11.01 -45.80 12.64
C GLN A 349 -10.88 -45.76 11.12
N PRO A 350 -11.57 -46.65 10.37
CA PRO A 350 -11.50 -46.65 8.92
C PRO A 350 -11.98 -45.29 8.42
N VAL A 351 -11.05 -44.54 7.82
CA VAL A 351 -11.33 -43.27 7.17
C VAL A 351 -12.36 -43.55 6.06
N PRO A 352 -13.47 -42.80 5.97
CA PRO A 352 -14.44 -42.99 4.89
C PRO A 352 -13.73 -42.95 3.54
N GLN A 353 -13.81 -44.03 2.78
CA GLN A 353 -13.26 -44.08 1.42
C GLN A 353 -14.01 -43.04 0.58
N ALA A 354 -13.27 -42.06 0.08
CA ALA A 354 -13.83 -41.06 -0.82
C ALA A 354 -14.37 -41.78 -2.08
N PRO A 355 -15.55 -41.40 -2.59
CA PRO A 355 -16.10 -42.00 -3.79
C PRO A 355 -15.13 -41.82 -4.97
N PRO A 356 -15.04 -42.80 -5.89
CA PRO A 356 -14.18 -42.68 -7.06
C PRO A 356 -14.57 -41.46 -7.88
N THR A 357 -13.61 -40.57 -8.12
CA THR A 357 -13.80 -39.38 -8.96
C THR A 357 -14.14 -39.79 -10.38
N GLY A 358 -15.17 -39.17 -10.96
CA GLY A 358 -15.55 -39.40 -12.35
C GLY A 358 -14.47 -38.95 -13.33
N TRP A 359 -14.30 -39.64 -14.45
CA TRP A 359 -13.31 -39.30 -15.48
C TRP A 359 -13.47 -37.85 -16.01
N TRP A 360 -14.71 -37.35 -16.05
CA TRP A 360 -15.01 -35.96 -16.41
C TRP A 360 -14.47 -34.95 -15.38
N GLU A 361 -14.57 -35.27 -14.08
CA GLU A 361 -14.04 -34.46 -12.98
C GLU A 361 -12.50 -34.43 -12.99
N ALA A 362 -11.86 -35.51 -13.44
CA ALA A 362 -10.41 -35.60 -13.61
C ALA A 362 -9.91 -34.70 -14.76
N ILE A 363 -10.56 -34.73 -15.93
CA ILE A 363 -10.24 -33.84 -17.06
C ILE A 363 -10.38 -32.37 -16.65
N GLN A 364 -11.46 -32.07 -15.96
CA GLN A 364 -11.78 -30.77 -15.38
C GLN A 364 -10.69 -30.25 -14.43
N GLY A 365 -10.20 -31.09 -13.52
CA GLY A 365 -9.05 -30.78 -12.68
C GLY A 365 -7.77 -30.56 -13.49
N LEU A 366 -7.51 -31.39 -14.51
CA LEU A 366 -6.34 -31.30 -15.36
C LEU A 366 -6.30 -29.99 -16.15
N VAL A 367 -7.43 -29.53 -16.69
CA VAL A 367 -7.55 -28.23 -17.38
C VAL A 367 -7.25 -27.07 -16.42
N LEU A 368 -7.79 -27.10 -15.20
CA LEU A 368 -7.51 -26.07 -14.20
C LEU A 368 -6.00 -25.99 -13.88
N TRP A 369 -5.36 -27.14 -13.65
CA TRP A 369 -3.93 -27.19 -13.36
C TRP A 369 -3.08 -26.79 -14.57
N ALA A 370 -3.50 -27.12 -15.79
CA ALA A 370 -2.84 -26.64 -16.99
C ALA A 370 -2.90 -25.11 -17.10
N VAL A 371 -4.05 -24.50 -16.81
CA VAL A 371 -4.20 -23.02 -16.79
C VAL A 371 -3.37 -22.40 -15.67
N LEU A 372 -3.41 -22.95 -14.46
CA LEU A 372 -2.62 -22.45 -13.34
C LEU A 372 -1.11 -22.55 -13.62
N ALA A 373 -0.67 -23.70 -14.13
CA ALA A 373 0.71 -23.91 -14.56
C ALA A 373 1.10 -22.94 -15.68
N ALA A 374 0.23 -22.72 -16.67
CA ALA A 374 0.47 -21.74 -17.73
C ALA A 374 0.62 -20.31 -17.18
N VAL A 375 -0.21 -19.90 -16.22
CA VAL A 375 -0.09 -18.58 -15.57
C VAL A 375 1.20 -18.47 -14.76
N VAL A 376 1.58 -19.49 -14.00
CA VAL A 376 2.82 -19.52 -13.23
C VAL A 376 4.04 -19.51 -14.15
N VAL A 377 4.05 -20.33 -15.20
CA VAL A 377 5.13 -20.38 -16.21
C VAL A 377 5.21 -19.05 -16.95
N TYR A 378 4.08 -18.48 -17.36
CA TYR A 378 4.04 -17.16 -18.00
C TYR A 378 4.57 -16.06 -17.05
N GLY A 379 4.14 -16.07 -15.79
CA GLY A 379 4.61 -15.13 -14.77
C GLY A 379 6.11 -15.26 -14.51
N ALA A 380 6.61 -16.48 -14.36
CA ALA A 380 8.03 -16.77 -14.15
C ALA A 380 8.87 -16.39 -15.38
N THR A 381 8.44 -16.77 -16.59
CA THR A 381 9.15 -16.43 -17.83
C THR A 381 9.16 -14.94 -18.08
N ARG A 382 8.05 -14.23 -17.79
CA ARG A 382 7.99 -12.77 -17.86
C ARG A 382 8.88 -12.11 -16.82
N PHE A 383 8.85 -12.57 -15.57
CA PHE A 383 9.72 -12.08 -14.50
C PHE A 383 11.21 -12.24 -14.84
N VAL A 384 11.58 -13.40 -15.40
CA VAL A 384 12.95 -13.65 -15.87
C VAL A 384 13.28 -12.78 -17.09
N ARG A 385 12.36 -12.61 -18.05
CA ARG A 385 12.56 -11.75 -19.24
C ARG A 385 12.76 -10.28 -18.87
N GLU A 386 11.92 -9.73 -18.00
CA GLU A 386 11.98 -8.33 -17.57
C GLU A 386 13.23 -8.03 -16.73
N ARG A 387 13.78 -9.04 -16.03
CA ARG A 387 14.97 -8.90 -15.17
C ARG A 387 16.21 -9.63 -15.68
N ARG A 388 16.32 -9.86 -17.00
CA ARG A 388 17.45 -10.58 -17.62
C ARG A 388 18.82 -10.06 -17.21
N GLY A 389 18.98 -8.74 -17.04
CA GLY A 389 20.25 -8.15 -16.58
C GLY A 389 20.62 -8.53 -15.14
N LEU A 390 19.64 -8.62 -14.24
CA LEU A 390 19.86 -9.02 -12.84
C LEU A 390 20.12 -10.52 -12.74
N TRP A 391 19.41 -11.34 -13.52
CA TRP A 391 19.63 -12.79 -13.59
C TRP A 391 20.99 -13.12 -14.21
N GLY A 392 21.41 -12.41 -15.26
CA GLY A 392 22.75 -12.54 -15.84
C GLY A 392 23.85 -12.24 -14.81
N MET A 393 23.69 -11.18 -14.01
CA MET A 393 24.60 -10.89 -12.88
C MET A 393 24.54 -11.95 -11.77
N LEU A 394 23.36 -12.49 -11.45
CA LEU A 394 23.20 -13.52 -10.42
C LEU A 394 23.86 -14.84 -10.83
N VAL A 395 23.68 -15.26 -12.08
CA VAL A 395 24.27 -16.48 -12.65
C VAL A 395 25.78 -16.32 -12.78
N ALA A 396 26.27 -15.16 -13.26
CA ALA A 396 27.70 -14.85 -13.30
C ALA A 396 28.36 -14.80 -11.91
N GLN A 397 27.58 -14.59 -10.84
CA GLN A 397 28.07 -14.55 -9.46
C GLN A 397 27.85 -15.86 -8.68
N GLY A 398 27.51 -16.97 -9.35
CA GLY A 398 27.38 -18.31 -8.74
C GLY A 398 25.95 -18.73 -8.40
N GLY A 399 24.94 -18.04 -8.91
CA GLY A 399 23.53 -18.37 -8.75
C GLY A 399 22.89 -17.88 -7.43
N PRO A 400 21.59 -18.18 -7.23
CA PRO A 400 20.82 -17.68 -6.09
C PRO A 400 21.31 -18.24 -4.73
N LEU A 401 21.85 -19.46 -4.72
CA LEU A 401 22.42 -20.08 -3.51
C LEU A 401 23.72 -19.42 -3.08
N ALA A 402 24.61 -19.06 -4.02
CA ALA A 402 25.83 -18.32 -3.71
C ALA A 402 25.53 -16.90 -3.23
N TRP A 403 24.49 -16.26 -3.79
CA TRP A 403 24.01 -14.97 -3.31
C TRP A 403 23.47 -15.04 -1.87
N LEU A 404 22.68 -16.06 -1.54
CA LEU A 404 22.20 -16.30 -0.17
C LEU A 404 23.35 -16.59 0.81
N ALA A 405 24.32 -17.42 0.41
CA ALA A 405 25.51 -17.70 1.22
C ALA A 405 26.34 -16.43 1.48
N ARG A 406 26.46 -15.54 0.49
CA ARG A 406 27.13 -14.24 0.63
C ARG A 406 26.37 -13.28 1.54
N LEU A 407 25.05 -13.28 1.49
CA LEU A 407 24.21 -12.51 2.41
C LEU A 407 24.35 -13.02 3.85
N ALA A 408 24.32 -14.34 4.05
CA ALA A 408 24.55 -14.95 5.36
C ALA A 408 25.95 -14.61 5.89
N ALA A 409 26.98 -14.68 5.04
CA ALA A 409 28.34 -14.28 5.41
C ALA A 409 28.44 -12.77 5.70
N ALA A 410 27.74 -11.91 4.96
CA ALA A 410 27.69 -10.48 5.21
C ALA A 410 26.96 -10.13 6.52
N ALA A 411 25.87 -10.84 6.82
CA ALA A 411 25.14 -10.73 8.08
C ALA A 411 26.02 -11.20 9.25
N GLY A 412 26.71 -12.34 9.10
CA GLY A 412 27.66 -12.86 10.09
C GLY A 412 28.80 -11.87 10.37
N ARG A 413 29.38 -11.25 9.35
CA ARG A 413 30.40 -10.19 9.51
C ARG A 413 29.86 -8.94 10.21
N ARG A 414 28.61 -8.54 9.95
CA ARG A 414 27.97 -7.42 10.65
C ARG A 414 27.68 -7.75 12.11
N LEU A 415 27.20 -8.95 12.41
CA LEU A 415 26.99 -9.43 13.78
C LEU A 415 28.32 -9.53 14.55
N ALA A 416 29.37 -10.05 13.93
CA ALA A 416 30.71 -10.05 14.52
C ALA A 416 31.24 -8.62 14.75
N GLY A 417 31.00 -7.70 13.81
CA GLY A 417 31.33 -6.28 13.96
C GLY A 417 30.56 -5.60 15.09
N LEU A 418 29.26 -5.88 15.24
CA LEU A 418 28.42 -5.39 16.34
C LEU A 418 28.87 -5.95 17.68
N ARG A 419 29.25 -7.23 17.75
CA ARG A 419 29.83 -7.85 18.96
C ARG A 419 31.16 -7.20 19.35
N ARG A 420 32.05 -6.93 18.39
CA ARG A 420 33.32 -6.22 18.64
C ARG A 420 33.10 -4.75 19.03
N ALA A 421 32.16 -4.07 18.39
CA ALA A 421 31.81 -2.69 18.71
C ALA A 421 31.12 -2.57 20.08
N ALA A 422 30.31 -3.56 20.46
CA ALA A 422 29.78 -3.69 21.81
C ALA A 422 30.92 -3.93 22.80
N ALA A 423 31.79 -4.91 22.58
CA ALA A 423 32.95 -5.16 23.46
C ALA A 423 33.85 -3.92 23.63
N ALA A 424 34.10 -3.16 22.57
CA ALA A 424 34.86 -1.91 22.63
C ALA A 424 34.10 -0.79 23.36
N ARG A 425 32.78 -0.70 23.21
CA ARG A 425 31.93 0.23 23.98
C ARG A 425 31.90 -0.10 25.46
N TRP A 426 31.84 -1.38 25.83
CA TRP A 426 31.86 -1.82 27.21
C TRP A 426 33.20 -1.52 27.90
N ARG A 427 34.32 -1.73 27.21
CA ARG A 427 35.66 -1.29 27.69
C ARG A 427 35.75 0.23 27.82
N GLY A 428 35.25 0.96 26.82
CA GLY A 428 35.21 2.43 26.85
C GLY A 428 34.21 3.03 27.84
N VAL A 429 33.19 2.29 28.31
CA VAL A 429 32.28 2.70 29.39
C VAL A 429 32.92 2.44 30.76
N ALA A 430 33.67 1.34 30.91
CA ALA A 430 34.46 1.08 32.12
C ALA A 430 35.58 2.12 32.32
N GLU A 431 36.20 2.59 31.23
CA GLU A 431 37.21 3.67 31.29
C GLU A 431 36.59 5.07 31.42
N ARG A 432 35.43 5.34 30.81
CA ARG A 432 34.71 6.63 30.94
C ARG A 432 33.95 6.80 32.26
N ALA A 433 33.79 5.74 33.05
CA ALA A 433 33.32 5.85 34.43
C ALA A 433 34.33 6.56 35.36
N ARG A 434 35.55 6.87 34.89
CA ARG A 434 36.59 7.60 35.65
C ARG A 434 36.86 9.04 35.20
N VAL A 435 36.10 9.60 34.26
CA VAL A 435 36.29 11.01 33.84
C VAL A 435 34.94 11.70 33.66
N PRO A 436 34.60 12.71 34.48
CA PRO A 436 33.41 13.51 34.26
C PRO A 436 33.68 14.60 33.20
N GLY A 437 32.73 14.77 32.28
CA GLY A 437 32.58 16.01 31.52
C GLY A 437 32.65 15.90 30.00
N HIS A 438 31.71 16.63 29.36
CA HIS A 438 31.65 17.03 27.95
C HIS A 438 30.92 16.08 26.97
N ALA A 439 29.59 16.10 27.04
CA ALA A 439 28.72 15.70 25.93
C ALA A 439 28.74 16.77 24.82
N ALA A 440 29.74 16.69 23.95
CA ALA A 440 29.79 17.45 22.71
C ALA A 440 28.70 16.97 21.73
N ALA A 441 28.02 17.97 21.17
CA ALA A 441 26.94 17.94 20.19
C ALA A 441 26.97 16.80 19.14
N LEU A 442 25.81 16.15 19.01
CA LEU A 442 25.46 15.21 17.97
C LEU A 442 25.44 15.89 16.58
N ARG A 443 26.24 15.37 15.64
CA ARG A 443 26.24 15.77 14.22
C ARG A 443 25.37 14.82 13.39
N PRO A 444 24.33 15.29 12.66
CA PRO A 444 23.75 14.51 11.58
C PRO A 444 24.58 14.65 10.31
N ARG A 445 25.16 13.53 9.84
CA ARG A 445 25.80 13.44 8.52
C ARG A 445 24.72 13.47 7.43
N LEU A 446 24.67 14.52 6.63
CA LEU A 446 23.94 14.56 5.35
C LEU A 446 24.59 13.57 4.38
N ARG A 447 24.13 12.31 4.44
CA ARG A 447 24.52 11.20 3.57
C ARG A 447 23.50 10.99 2.45
N TRP A 448 23.04 12.03 1.75
CA TRP A 448 22.23 11.83 0.55
C TRP A 448 22.47 12.95 -0.47
N LEU A 449 22.34 12.57 -1.75
CA LEU A 449 22.43 13.35 -3.00
C LEU A 449 23.78 13.21 -3.74
N ARG A 450 23.85 12.21 -4.63
CA ARG A 450 24.59 12.37 -5.89
C ARG A 450 23.69 13.21 -6.79
N PRO A 451 24.03 14.48 -7.06
CA PRO A 451 23.23 15.32 -7.96
C PRO A 451 23.19 14.70 -9.37
N ARG A 452 21.99 14.58 -9.93
CA ARG A 452 21.73 14.02 -11.26
C ARG A 452 21.61 15.10 -12.34
N THR A 453 21.38 16.35 -11.95
CA THR A 453 21.22 17.49 -12.87
C THR A 453 22.15 18.65 -12.52
N LEU A 454 22.45 19.55 -13.47
CA LEU A 454 23.29 20.74 -13.25
C LEU A 454 22.63 21.71 -12.24
N ARG A 455 21.30 21.81 -12.27
CA ARG A 455 20.49 22.59 -11.33
C ARG A 455 20.65 22.11 -9.88
N GLU A 456 20.60 20.79 -9.67
CA GLU A 456 20.85 20.19 -8.35
C GLU A 456 22.28 20.45 -7.84
N HIS A 457 23.28 20.52 -8.74
CA HIS A 457 24.64 20.87 -8.35
C HIS A 457 24.73 22.30 -7.82
N VAL A 458 24.03 23.25 -8.44
CA VAL A 458 23.96 24.65 -7.97
C VAL A 458 23.28 24.72 -6.60
N TRP A 459 22.17 23.99 -6.41
CA TRP A 459 21.48 23.93 -5.11
C TRP A 459 22.36 23.35 -4.01
N LEU A 460 23.07 22.26 -4.28
CA LEU A 460 23.97 21.65 -3.32
C LEU A 460 25.13 22.58 -2.93
N LEU A 461 25.71 23.30 -3.89
CA LEU A 461 26.77 24.28 -3.61
C LEU A 461 26.25 25.41 -2.71
N TYR A 462 25.04 25.92 -2.95
CA TYR A 462 24.43 26.92 -2.10
C TYR A 462 24.15 26.41 -0.67
N LEU A 463 23.62 25.19 -0.53
CA LEU A 463 23.41 24.59 0.80
C LEU A 463 24.71 24.35 1.57
N GLN A 464 25.78 23.99 0.87
CA GLN A 464 27.11 23.88 1.47
C GLN A 464 27.64 25.25 1.92
N THR A 465 27.42 26.31 1.13
CA THR A 465 27.72 27.69 1.52
C THR A 465 27.02 28.05 2.83
N LEU A 466 25.71 27.80 2.96
CA LEU A 466 24.95 28.06 4.20
C LEU A 466 25.50 27.31 5.42
N GLN A 467 26.04 26.10 5.22
CA GLN A 467 26.66 25.36 6.31
C GLN A 467 28.00 25.94 6.74
N GLU A 468 28.82 26.40 5.80
CA GLU A 468 30.13 26.99 6.12
C GLU A 468 29.97 28.37 6.78
N THR A 469 29.02 29.18 6.33
CA THR A 469 28.70 30.46 6.99
C THR A 469 28.05 30.28 8.37
N ALA A 470 27.18 29.28 8.54
CA ALA A 470 26.65 28.93 9.85
C ALA A 470 27.76 28.47 10.82
N ARG A 471 28.77 27.73 10.33
CA ARG A 471 29.93 27.38 11.14
C ARG A 471 30.72 28.60 11.57
N ALA A 472 30.86 29.59 10.69
CA ALA A 472 31.53 30.85 11.00
C ALA A 472 30.69 31.79 11.91
N GLY A 473 29.55 31.34 12.44
CA GLY A 473 28.72 32.13 13.36
C GLY A 473 27.61 32.93 12.69
N HIS A 474 27.41 32.80 11.38
CA HIS A 474 26.44 33.57 10.60
C HIS A 474 25.36 32.70 9.94
N PRO A 475 24.51 31.99 10.71
CA PRO A 475 23.47 31.14 10.17
C PRO A 475 22.34 31.94 9.51
N ARG A 476 21.67 31.32 8.53
CA ARG A 476 20.44 31.84 7.93
C ARG A 476 19.25 31.59 8.87
N ALA A 477 18.43 32.61 9.12
CA ALA A 477 17.20 32.43 9.89
C ALA A 477 16.13 31.72 9.05
N PRO A 478 15.19 30.97 9.66
CA PRO A 478 14.18 30.23 8.91
C PRO A 478 13.29 31.10 8.00
N ALA A 479 13.06 32.35 8.39
CA ALA A 479 12.23 33.31 7.66
C ALA A 479 12.99 34.09 6.58
N ASP A 480 14.33 34.11 6.60
CA ASP A 480 15.11 34.91 5.66
C ASP A 480 14.96 34.36 4.24
N THR A 481 14.66 35.19 3.25
CA THR A 481 14.87 34.85 1.84
C THR A 481 16.36 34.76 1.51
N PRO A 482 16.76 34.09 0.40
CA PRO A 482 18.17 34.01 0.00
C PRO A 482 18.86 35.38 -0.09
N TYR A 483 18.18 36.39 -0.64
CA TYR A 483 18.72 37.75 -0.76
C TYR A 483 18.79 38.49 0.58
N GLU A 484 17.78 38.36 1.44
CA GLU A 484 17.81 38.94 2.79
C GLU A 484 18.95 38.34 3.61
N TYR A 485 19.15 37.03 3.51
CA TYR A 485 20.27 36.37 4.14
C TYR A 485 21.61 36.90 3.64
N ALA A 486 21.80 36.98 2.32
CA ALA A 486 23.05 37.47 1.74
C ALA A 486 23.33 38.92 2.17
N ARG A 487 22.32 39.80 2.15
CA ARG A 487 22.43 41.20 2.58
C ARG A 487 22.77 41.34 4.07
N ARG A 488 22.26 40.45 4.92
CA ARG A 488 22.55 40.44 6.36
C ARG A 488 23.93 39.86 6.67
N ALA A 489 24.34 38.80 5.99
CA ALA A 489 25.58 38.08 6.28
C ALA A 489 26.81 38.64 5.54
N ALA A 490 26.65 39.31 4.40
CA ALA A 490 27.76 39.86 3.62
C ALA A 490 28.62 40.90 4.37
N PRO A 491 28.05 41.86 5.14
CA PRO A 491 28.85 42.81 5.91
C PRO A 491 29.70 42.15 7.00
N GLN A 492 29.28 40.97 7.47
CA GLN A 492 29.95 40.20 8.51
C GLN A 492 31.04 39.28 7.93
N LEU A 493 31.12 39.17 6.61
CA LEU A 493 32.05 38.33 5.86
C LEU A 493 32.76 39.16 4.76
N PRO A 494 33.56 40.19 5.10
CA PRO A 494 34.11 41.14 4.12
C PRO A 494 34.93 40.46 3.02
N GLU A 495 35.71 39.43 3.36
CA GLU A 495 36.53 38.65 2.41
C GLU A 495 35.72 37.69 1.50
N ALA A 496 34.44 37.45 1.78
CA ALA A 496 33.60 36.50 1.04
C ALA A 496 32.22 37.07 0.63
N SER A 497 32.06 38.39 0.75
CA SER A 497 30.82 39.10 0.44
C SER A 497 30.39 38.87 -1.01
N GLU A 498 31.31 39.05 -1.96
CA GLU A 498 31.06 38.87 -3.39
C GLU A 498 30.73 37.41 -3.74
N GLU A 499 31.46 36.45 -3.16
CA GLU A 499 31.19 35.02 -3.34
C GLU A 499 29.81 34.62 -2.82
N LEU A 500 29.39 35.16 -1.67
CA LEU A 500 28.09 34.87 -1.09
C LEU A 500 26.95 35.43 -1.95
N GLN A 501 27.12 36.64 -2.48
CA GLN A 501 26.16 37.24 -3.43
C GLN A 501 26.09 36.42 -4.72
N ARG A 502 27.24 36.05 -5.29
CA ARG A 502 27.31 35.23 -6.52
C ARG A 502 26.68 33.84 -6.33
N MET A 503 26.84 33.23 -5.16
CA MET A 503 26.18 31.96 -4.79
C MET A 503 24.67 32.10 -4.67
N THR A 504 24.23 33.22 -4.09
CA THR A 504 22.80 33.52 -3.88
C THR A 504 22.12 33.75 -5.22
N GLU A 505 22.73 34.52 -6.10
CA GLU A 505 22.22 34.80 -7.44
C GLU A 505 22.09 33.51 -8.28
N ALA A 506 23.14 32.69 -8.30
CA ALA A 506 23.11 31.41 -9.00
C ALA A 506 22.02 30.48 -8.45
N PHE A 507 21.82 30.46 -7.14
CA PHE A 507 20.77 29.65 -6.50
C PHE A 507 19.36 30.14 -6.86
N VAL A 508 19.12 31.45 -6.80
CA VAL A 508 17.83 32.06 -7.13
C VAL A 508 17.52 31.83 -8.61
N SER A 509 18.47 32.08 -9.49
CA SER A 509 18.35 31.83 -10.93
C SER A 509 18.06 30.34 -11.22
N ALA A 510 18.79 29.42 -10.60
CA ALA A 510 18.55 27.98 -10.77
C ALA A 510 17.21 27.50 -10.17
N ARG A 511 16.67 28.18 -9.16
CA ARG A 511 15.45 27.79 -8.45
C ARG A 511 14.18 28.41 -9.05
N TYR A 512 14.26 29.65 -9.50
CA TYR A 512 13.10 30.43 -9.97
C TYR A 512 13.21 30.87 -11.43
N GLY A 513 14.37 30.67 -12.07
CA GLY A 513 14.59 30.99 -13.47
C GLY A 513 14.05 29.92 -14.44
N PRO A 514 13.67 30.34 -15.67
CA PRO A 514 13.17 29.43 -16.70
C PRO A 514 14.28 28.63 -17.42
N HIS A 515 15.54 29.07 -17.36
CA HIS A 515 16.67 28.45 -18.07
C HIS A 515 17.44 27.48 -17.17
N ASP A 516 17.89 26.36 -17.74
CA ASP A 516 18.84 25.47 -17.06
C ASP A 516 20.26 26.07 -17.09
N PRO A 517 21.02 25.96 -15.98
CA PRO A 517 22.38 26.51 -15.91
C PRO A 517 23.30 25.79 -16.90
N ALA A 518 24.12 26.56 -17.63
CA ALA A 518 25.04 25.98 -18.60
C ALA A 518 26.19 25.26 -17.86
N PRO A 519 26.78 24.20 -18.45
CA PRO A 519 27.93 23.52 -17.86
C PRO A 519 29.12 24.46 -17.56
N ALA A 520 29.28 25.50 -18.38
CA ALA A 520 30.32 26.53 -18.22
C ALA A 520 30.17 27.33 -16.91
N ASP A 521 28.96 27.48 -16.37
CA ASP A 521 28.67 28.31 -15.19
C ASP A 521 29.09 27.63 -13.88
N LEU A 522 29.27 26.30 -13.89
CA LEU A 522 29.61 25.54 -12.68
C LEU A 522 31.06 25.70 -12.24
N ALA A 523 32.01 25.87 -13.15
CA ALA A 523 33.42 26.01 -12.79
C ALA A 523 33.70 27.31 -12.02
N PRO A 524 33.19 28.48 -12.46
CA PRO A 524 33.25 29.72 -11.68
C PRO A 524 32.56 29.61 -10.32
N LEU A 525 31.39 28.95 -10.27
CA LEU A 525 30.64 28.78 -9.02
C LEU A 525 31.41 27.91 -8.01
N ARG A 526 32.02 26.80 -8.45
CA ARG A 526 32.89 25.97 -7.59
C ARG A 526 34.13 26.73 -7.09
N ALA A 527 34.66 27.67 -7.88
CA ALA A 527 35.77 28.52 -7.44
C ALA A 527 35.31 29.51 -6.36
N ALA A 528 34.15 30.14 -6.56
CA ALA A 528 33.53 31.03 -5.56
C ALA A 528 33.26 30.30 -4.23
N TYR A 529 32.73 29.06 -4.27
CA TYR A 529 32.53 28.26 -3.06
C TYR A 529 33.83 28.00 -2.31
N ARG A 530 34.90 27.65 -3.04
CA ARG A 530 36.21 27.36 -2.45
C ARG A 530 36.81 28.59 -1.78
N ARG A 531 36.64 29.79 -2.36
CA ARG A 531 37.09 31.05 -1.76
C ARG A 531 36.30 31.40 -0.51
N LEU A 532 34.96 31.35 -0.57
CA LEU A 532 34.08 31.56 0.59
C LEU A 532 34.43 30.62 1.74
N ARG A 533 34.61 29.33 1.45
CA ARG A 533 34.99 28.33 2.46
C ARG A 533 36.34 28.63 3.13
N ARG A 534 37.30 29.19 2.39
CA ARG A 534 38.60 29.57 2.95
C ARG A 534 38.45 30.77 3.89
N ALA A 535 37.73 31.81 3.46
CA ALA A 535 37.44 32.99 4.28
C ALA A 535 36.69 32.63 5.58
N CYS A 536 35.64 31.80 5.50
CA CYS A 536 34.91 31.34 6.69
C CYS A 536 35.81 30.55 7.67
N ARG A 537 36.81 29.82 7.17
CA ARG A 537 37.79 29.12 8.03
C ARG A 537 38.81 30.06 8.65
N HIS A 538 39.22 31.09 7.92
CA HIS A 538 40.14 32.10 8.42
C HIS A 538 39.51 32.87 9.58
N LEU A 539 38.25 33.29 9.43
CA LEU A 539 37.46 33.91 10.51
C LEU A 539 37.29 33.00 11.73
N LEU A 540 37.07 31.71 11.51
CA LEU A 540 36.99 30.72 12.58
C LEU A 540 38.30 30.47 13.33
N ALA A 541 39.45 30.66 12.66
CA ALA A 541 40.76 30.57 13.27
C ALA A 541 41.07 31.84 14.06
N ALA A 542 40.86 33.02 13.46
CA ALA A 542 41.06 34.31 14.11
C ALA A 542 40.21 34.49 15.39
N GLY A 543 38.97 33.98 15.38
CA GLY A 543 38.08 34.02 16.55
C GLY A 543 38.42 33.03 17.68
N ARG A 544 39.39 32.12 17.49
CA ARG A 544 39.88 31.23 18.57
C ARG A 544 41.13 31.75 19.27
N ASP A 545 41.90 32.60 18.60
CA ASP A 545 43.13 33.18 19.17
C ASP A 545 42.85 34.44 20.02
N SER A 546 41.60 34.91 20.03
CA SER A 546 41.13 36.13 20.70
C SER A 546 40.18 35.89 21.88
N GLY A 547 40.00 34.64 22.31
CA GLY A 547 39.26 34.26 23.52
C GLY A 547 39.99 33.16 24.27
#